data_AF-A0AAV3S6X3-F1
#
_entry.id   AF-A0AAV3S6X3-F1
#
_cell.length_a   1.000
_cell.length_b   1.000
_cell.length_c   1.000
_cell.angle_alpha   90.00
_cell.angle_beta   90.00
_cell.angle_gamma   90.00
#
_symmetry.space_group_name_H-M   'P 1'
#
loop_
_entity.id
_entity.type
_entity.pdbx_description
1 polymer ?
#
loop_
_entity_poly.entity_id
_entity_poly.type
_entity_poly.pdbx_seq_one_letter_code
_entity_poly.pdbx_strand_id
1 'polypeptide(L)'
;MAIEVTRTYVGSIQNHRQVRGGLDSLGDSASKIWNVARWTADRIWAATGEIPDEGTLKSYMKNQSCWKDLNAQSSQKVIEELSDAFQSWFDLRPHSSLAKTHTSVA
;
A
#
# COMPACT_ATOMS: atom_id res chain seq x y z
N MET A 1 10.23 -31.47 9.90
CA MET A 1 9.12 -31.58 8.92
C MET A 1 8.86 -30.18 8.39
N ALA A 2 9.16 -29.90 7.12
CA ALA A 2 8.90 -28.60 6.51
C ALA A 2 7.48 -28.60 5.94
N ILE A 3 6.68 -27.61 6.30
CA ILE A 3 5.33 -27.40 5.74
C ILE A 3 5.53 -26.80 4.35
N GLU A 4 5.27 -27.61 3.32
CA GLU A 4 5.26 -27.14 1.93
C GLU A 4 3.97 -26.34 1.70
N VAL A 5 4.07 -25.01 1.81
CA VAL A 5 2.95 -24.10 1.57
C VAL A 5 3.00 -23.64 0.12
N THR A 6 2.01 -24.04 -0.68
CA THR A 6 1.81 -23.49 -2.03
C THR A 6 1.34 -22.04 -1.90
N ARG A 7 2.28 -21.09 -1.94
CA ARG A 7 2.01 -19.68 -1.65
C ARG A 7 1.40 -18.89 -2.81
N THR A 8 1.43 -19.43 -4.04
CA THR A 8 0.99 -18.66 -5.22
C THR A 8 0.29 -19.57 -6.23
N TYR A 9 -0.99 -19.30 -6.51
CA TYR A 9 -1.73 -19.88 -7.62
C TYR A 9 -1.73 -18.91 -8.80
N VAL A 10 -1.22 -19.34 -9.94
CA VAL A 10 -1.24 -18.53 -11.18
C VAL A 10 -2.40 -19.02 -12.03
N GLY A 11 -3.47 -18.23 -12.08
CA GLY A 11 -4.63 -18.47 -12.94
C GLY A 11 -4.56 -17.63 -14.21
N SER A 12 -5.08 -18.15 -15.32
CA SER A 12 -5.25 -17.41 -16.58
C SER A 12 -6.71 -17.04 -16.81
N ILE A 13 -6.96 -15.81 -17.28
CA ILE A 13 -8.31 -15.33 -17.59
C ILE A 13 -8.70 -15.82 -18.99
N GLN A 14 -9.55 -16.85 -19.05
CA GLN A 14 -9.97 -17.48 -20.31
C GLN A 14 -10.80 -16.54 -21.20
N ASN A 15 -11.56 -15.62 -20.61
CA ASN A 15 -12.43 -14.68 -21.30
C ASN A 15 -11.88 -13.24 -21.33
N HIS A 16 -10.55 -13.07 -21.35
CA HIS A 16 -9.91 -11.76 -21.21
C HIS A 16 -10.49 -10.67 -22.12
N ARG A 17 -10.78 -10.99 -23.40
CA ARG A 17 -11.37 -10.03 -24.36
C ARG A 17 -12.70 -9.43 -23.90
N GLN A 18 -13.50 -10.17 -23.14
CA GLN A 18 -14.80 -9.71 -22.64
C GLN A 18 -14.67 -8.86 -21.37
N VAL A 19 -13.67 -9.16 -20.52
CA VAL A 19 -13.53 -8.50 -19.21
C VAL A 19 -12.50 -7.38 -19.20
N ARG A 20 -11.64 -7.28 -20.21
CA ARG A 20 -10.53 -6.32 -20.26
C ARG A 20 -10.97 -4.89 -19.94
N GLY A 21 -12.02 -4.38 -20.59
CA GLY A 21 -12.47 -3.00 -20.35
C GLY A 21 -12.92 -2.75 -18.91
N GLY A 22 -13.55 -3.74 -18.28
CA GLY A 22 -13.90 -3.67 -16.86
C GLY A 22 -12.66 -3.69 -15.96
N LEU A 23 -11.68 -4.56 -16.26
CA LEU A 23 -10.42 -4.62 -15.51
C LEU A 23 -9.60 -3.33 -15.64
N ASP A 24 -9.53 -2.77 -16.85
CA ASP A 24 -8.84 -1.49 -17.11
C ASP A 24 -9.51 -0.37 -16.30
N SER A 25 -10.85 -0.28 -16.32
CA SER A 25 -11.61 0.69 -15.51
C SER A 25 -11.41 0.51 -14.00
N LEU A 26 -11.36 -0.73 -13.51
CA LEU A 26 -11.09 -1.01 -12.10
C LEU A 26 -9.65 -0.60 -11.72
N GLY A 27 -8.69 -0.86 -12.61
CA GLY A 27 -7.29 -0.46 -12.45
C GLY A 27 -7.14 1.06 -12.40
N ASP A 28 -7.85 1.80 -13.24
CA ASP A 28 -7.87 3.26 -13.24
C ASP A 28 -8.44 3.82 -11.92
N SER A 29 -9.57 3.28 -11.45
CA SER A 29 -10.18 3.68 -10.17
C SER A 29 -9.25 3.38 -8.99
N ALA A 30 -8.64 2.20 -8.95
CA ALA A 30 -7.69 1.82 -7.90
C ALA A 30 -6.45 2.74 -7.91
N SER A 31 -5.94 3.08 -9.08
CA SER A 31 -4.79 3.99 -9.24
C SER A 31 -5.09 5.39 -8.74
N LYS A 32 -6.29 5.91 -9.00
CA LYS A 32 -6.74 7.21 -8.44
C LYS A 32 -6.78 7.18 -6.92
N ILE A 33 -7.38 6.15 -6.33
CA ILE A 33 -7.43 5.96 -4.87
C ILE A 33 -6.02 5.93 -4.29
N TRP A 34 -5.13 5.12 -4.87
CA TRP A 34 -3.73 5.03 -4.45
C TRP A 34 -3.01 6.38 -4.49
N ASN A 35 -3.15 7.12 -5.58
CA ASN A 35 -2.48 8.40 -5.76
C ASN A 35 -2.97 9.47 -4.76
N VAL A 36 -4.28 9.57 -4.56
CA VAL A 36 -4.87 10.52 -3.60
C VAL A 36 -4.48 10.14 -2.17
N ALA A 37 -4.52 8.86 -1.82
CA ALA A 37 -4.10 8.37 -0.51
C ALA A 37 -2.61 8.64 -0.26
N ARG A 38 -1.74 8.33 -1.21
CA ARG A 38 -0.29 8.59 -1.13
C ARG A 38 0.00 10.08 -0.95
N TRP A 39 -0.64 10.93 -1.75
CA TRP A 39 -0.50 12.38 -1.62
C TRP A 39 -0.97 12.89 -0.25
N THR A 40 -2.05 12.32 0.28
CA THR A 40 -2.54 12.66 1.62
C THR A 40 -1.55 12.23 2.70
N ALA A 41 -0.98 11.03 2.57
CA ALA A 41 0.02 10.52 3.52
C ALA A 41 1.27 11.40 3.56
N ASP A 42 1.75 11.83 2.40
CA ASP A 42 2.90 12.75 2.28
C ASP A 42 2.65 14.07 3.01
N ARG A 43 1.44 14.64 2.88
CA ARG A 43 1.05 15.88 3.57
C ARG A 43 0.97 15.73 5.07
N ILE A 44 0.40 14.61 5.55
CA ILE A 44 0.33 14.34 6.98
C ILE A 44 1.76 14.20 7.53
N TRP A 45 2.60 13.41 6.86
CA TRP A 45 3.98 13.23 7.28
C TRP A 45 4.78 14.54 7.28
N ALA A 46 4.64 15.37 6.26
CA ALA A 46 5.28 16.68 6.22
C ALA A 46 4.83 17.61 7.36
N ALA A 47 3.60 17.46 7.86
CA ALA A 47 3.04 18.29 8.92
C ALA A 47 3.33 17.76 10.33
N THR A 48 3.32 16.44 10.54
CA THR A 48 3.41 15.82 11.87
C THR A 48 4.75 15.13 12.13
N GLY A 49 5.50 14.80 11.09
CA GLY A 49 6.67 13.93 11.19
C GLY A 49 6.33 12.43 11.32
N GLU A 50 5.05 12.08 11.31
CA GLU A 50 4.55 10.71 11.50
C GLU A 50 3.87 10.17 10.24
N ILE A 51 4.09 8.89 9.94
CA ILE A 51 3.39 8.21 8.85
C ILE A 51 1.97 7.89 9.33
N PRO A 52 0.91 8.31 8.62
CA PRO A 52 -0.45 8.01 9.05
C PRO A 52 -0.74 6.51 8.99
N ASP A 53 -1.54 6.04 9.94
CA ASP A 53 -2.04 4.67 9.94
C ASP A 53 -3.16 4.47 8.90
N GLU A 54 -3.47 3.20 8.65
CA GLU A 54 -4.54 2.77 7.75
C GLU A 54 -5.89 3.41 8.12
N GLY A 55 -6.20 3.51 9.41
CA GLY A 55 -7.46 4.07 9.90
C GLY A 55 -7.66 5.54 9.55
N THR A 56 -6.59 6.34 9.70
CA THR A 56 -6.55 7.76 9.34
C THR A 56 -6.74 7.94 7.84
N LEU A 57 -5.99 7.17 7.04
CA LEU A 57 -6.10 7.21 5.59
C LEU A 57 -7.49 6.78 5.10
N LYS A 58 -8.05 5.69 5.63
CA LYS A 58 -9.41 5.22 5.29
C LYS A 58 -10.46 6.27 5.63
N SER A 59 -10.36 6.92 6.79
CA SER A 59 -11.32 7.92 7.23
C SER A 59 -11.32 9.16 6.33
N TYR A 60 -10.14 9.62 5.91
CA TYR A 60 -10.03 10.69 4.93
C TYR A 60 -10.56 10.28 3.55
N MET A 61 -10.15 9.09 3.07
CA MET A 61 -10.46 8.61 1.72
C MET A 61 -11.95 8.36 1.50
N LYS A 62 -12.70 7.93 2.52
CA LYS A 62 -14.17 7.77 2.43
C LYS A 62 -14.92 9.04 2.00
N ASN A 63 -14.34 10.22 2.24
CA ASN A 63 -14.93 11.51 1.86
C ASN A 63 -14.50 11.98 0.47
N GLN A 64 -13.60 11.26 -0.21
CA GLN A 64 -13.11 11.61 -1.54
C GLN A 64 -14.05 11.06 -2.62
N SER A 65 -14.20 11.81 -3.72
CA SER A 65 -15.05 11.40 -4.85
C SER A 65 -14.62 10.07 -5.46
N CYS A 66 -13.31 9.86 -5.61
CA CYS A 66 -12.73 8.64 -6.18
C CYS A 66 -13.01 7.36 -5.36
N TRP A 67 -13.40 7.48 -4.10
CA TRP A 67 -13.73 6.33 -3.26
C TRP A 67 -14.91 5.51 -3.78
N LYS A 68 -15.86 6.18 -4.46
CA LYS A 68 -17.07 5.58 -5.02
C LYS A 68 -16.85 4.97 -6.41
N ASP A 69 -15.71 5.24 -7.04
CA ASP A 69 -15.38 4.73 -8.39
C ASP A 69 -14.97 3.25 -8.37
N LEU A 70 -14.74 2.70 -7.18
CA LEU A 70 -14.40 1.31 -6.94
C LEU A 70 -15.28 0.78 -5.80
N ASN A 71 -15.59 -0.53 -5.80
CA ASN A 71 -16.39 -1.10 -4.74
C ASN A 71 -15.70 -0.92 -3.37
N ALA A 72 -16.48 -0.76 -2.30
CA ALA A 72 -15.97 -0.39 -0.99
C ALA A 72 -14.91 -1.36 -0.44
N GLN A 73 -15.02 -2.66 -0.71
CA GLN A 73 -14.04 -3.66 -0.24
C GLN A 73 -12.72 -3.51 -0.99
N SER A 74 -12.77 -3.38 -2.31
CA SER A 74 -11.56 -3.15 -3.11
C SER A 74 -10.92 -1.78 -2.81
N SER A 75 -11.72 -0.72 -2.58
CA SER A 75 -11.22 0.58 -2.14
C SER A 75 -10.50 0.49 -0.79
N GLN A 76 -11.06 -0.26 0.17
CA GLN A 76 -10.41 -0.52 1.45
C GLN A 76 -9.09 -1.26 1.28
N LYS A 77 -9.06 -2.28 0.42
CA LYS A 77 -7.88 -3.10 0.20
C LYS A 77 -6.73 -2.30 -0.42
N VAL A 78 -7.02 -1.36 -1.32
CA VAL A 78 -5.99 -0.45 -1.87
C VAL A 78 -5.31 0.37 -0.76
N ILE A 79 -6.06 0.82 0.25
CA ILE A 79 -5.50 1.59 1.37
C ILE A 79 -4.71 0.70 2.33
N GLU A 80 -5.17 -0.52 2.59
CA GLU A 80 -4.44 -1.51 3.39
C GLU A 80 -3.08 -1.82 2.77
N GLU A 81 -3.04 -2.16 1.48
CA GLU A 81 -1.79 -2.45 0.76
C GLU A 81 -0.85 -1.24 0.72
N LEU A 82 -1.40 -0.02 0.62
CA LEU A 82 -0.61 1.21 0.68
C LEU A 82 -0.01 1.42 2.08
N SER A 83 -0.80 1.22 3.14
CA SER A 83 -0.34 1.32 4.52
C SER A 83 0.75 0.29 4.82
N ASP A 84 0.53 -0.97 4.43
CA ASP A 84 1.50 -2.06 4.59
C ASP A 84 2.80 -1.78 3.82
N ALA A 85 2.71 -1.27 2.59
CA ALA A 85 3.89 -0.87 1.82
C ALA A 85 4.69 0.24 2.50
N PHE A 86 4.02 1.23 3.11
CA PHE A 86 4.69 2.28 3.87
C PHE A 86 5.35 1.77 5.15
N GLN A 87 4.66 0.94 5.93
CA GLN A 87 5.20 0.34 7.15
C GLN A 87 6.38 -0.56 6.85
N SER A 88 6.25 -1.44 5.85
CA SER A 88 7.34 -2.32 5.41
C SER A 88 8.58 -1.52 4.98
N TRP A 89 8.41 -0.42 4.25
CA TRP A 89 9.52 0.45 3.90
C TRP A 89 10.12 1.20 5.11
N PHE A 90 9.28 1.64 6.05
CA PHE A 90 9.73 2.32 7.26
C PHE A 90 10.56 1.39 8.15
N ASP A 91 10.11 0.17 8.37
CA ASP A 91 10.80 -0.85 9.17
C ASP A 91 12.16 -1.24 8.56
N LEU A 92 12.29 -1.18 7.24
CA LEU A 92 13.54 -1.46 6.52
C LEU A 92 14.54 -0.29 6.57
N ARG A 93 14.15 0.90 7.02
CA ARG A 93 15.10 2.01 7.10
C ARG A 93 16.11 1.74 8.22
N PRO A 94 17.42 1.84 7.95
CA PRO A 94 18.40 1.80 9.02
C PRO A 94 18.17 3.01 9.92
N HIS A 95 17.67 2.76 11.13
CA HIS A 95 17.73 3.74 12.21
C HIS A 95 19.21 4.06 12.39
N SER A 96 19.65 5.27 12.04
CA SER A 96 21.01 5.73 12.31
C SER A 96 21.19 5.83 13.82
N SER A 97 21.45 4.69 14.45
CA SER A 97 22.05 4.63 15.78
C SER A 97 23.50 5.05 15.59
N LEU A 98 23.82 6.21 16.15
CA LEU A 98 25.19 6.67 16.35
C LEU A 98 26.06 5.52 16.88
N ALA A 99 27.18 5.31 16.18
CA ALA A 99 28.42 4.73 16.67
C ALA A 99 28.31 3.47 17.57
N LYS A 100 28.41 2.29 16.96
CA LYS A 100 29.21 1.22 17.58
C LYS A 100 30.56 1.19 16.89
N THR A 101 31.44 2.09 17.34
CA THR A 101 32.88 1.99 17.12
C THR A 101 33.35 0.69 17.76
N HIS A 102 33.51 -0.37 16.97
CA HIS A 102 34.36 -1.49 17.36
C HIS A 102 35.63 -1.40 16.51
N THR A 103 36.48 -0.45 16.90
CA THR A 103 37.91 -0.48 16.57
C THR A 103 38.49 -1.70 17.30
N SER A 104 38.57 -2.84 16.62
CA SER A 104 39.48 -3.91 17.03
C SER A 104 40.85 -3.57 16.48
N VAL A 105 41.68 -2.95 17.32
CA VAL A 105 43.12 -2.82 17.08
C VAL A 105 43.73 -4.21 17.27
N ALA A 106 44.51 -4.67 16.31
CA ALA A 106 45.49 -5.74 16.43
C ALA A 106 46.79 -5.24 15.79
#